data_AF-A0A0D3INF2-F1
#
_entry.id   AF-A0A0D3INF2-F1
#
_cell.length_a   1.000
_cell.length_b   1.000
_cell.length_c   1.000
_cell.angle_alpha   90.00
_cell.angle_beta   90.00
_cell.angle_gamma   90.00
#
_symmetry.space_group_name_H-M   'P 1'
#
loop_
_entity.id
_entity.type
_entity.pdbx_description
1 polymer ?
#
loop_
_entity_poly.entity_id
_entity_poly.type
_entity_poly.pdbx_seq_one_letter_code
_entity_poly.pdbx_strand_id
1 'polypeptide(L)'
;MTHLPDGTFQLRTSLVSVAFPRSLASIGDGAFYRCTSLVSVDLPASLTSIRPHAFRGCSSLAHVAFPAGLTSIGDNAYNGCTSLASVTFPAGLTSIGVYAFCACPSMTRVTVPTTLTSIGHGAFRDCPLTRVTVPDTATVGYAAFPPATTVLRLPPKRMRDLQRWYEAVAGALAYKRCRPGLVLWLERANIRLGSYGPGGAARQRDLEEFEGDFAPLVE
;
A
#
# COMPACT_ATOMS: atom_id res chain seq x y z
N MET A 1 -18.87 18.12 -13.61
CA MET A 1 -18.11 17.15 -14.44
C MET A 1 -17.86 15.91 -13.59
N THR A 2 -18.38 14.76 -14.01
CA THR A 2 -18.26 13.48 -13.27
C THR A 2 -17.12 12.60 -13.78
N HIS A 3 -16.55 12.92 -14.95
CA HIS A 3 -15.45 12.19 -15.57
C HIS A 3 -14.44 13.20 -16.11
N LEU A 4 -13.15 13.01 -15.83
CA LEU A 4 -12.08 13.78 -16.45
C LEU A 4 -11.70 13.09 -17.76
N PRO A 5 -11.87 13.73 -18.93
CA PRO A 5 -11.59 13.09 -20.22
C PRO A 5 -10.15 12.58 -20.36
N ASP A 6 -9.98 11.65 -21.29
CA ASP A 6 -8.66 11.10 -21.62
C ASP A 6 -7.72 12.20 -22.11
N GLY A 7 -6.45 12.15 -21.70
CA GLY A 7 -5.41 13.08 -22.14
C GLY A 7 -5.57 14.56 -21.73
N THR A 8 -6.54 14.92 -20.88
CA THR A 8 -6.90 16.34 -20.60
C THR A 8 -5.72 17.26 -20.27
N PHE A 9 -4.74 16.78 -19.49
CA PHE A 9 -3.53 17.50 -19.09
C PHE A 9 -2.25 16.81 -19.60
N GLN A 10 -2.35 15.95 -20.60
CA GLN A 10 -1.21 15.23 -21.15
C GLN A 10 -0.07 16.20 -21.53
N LEU A 11 1.17 15.84 -21.15
CA LEU A 11 2.41 16.56 -21.43
C LEU A 11 2.48 17.98 -20.84
N ARG A 12 1.61 18.34 -19.89
CA ARG A 12 1.66 19.64 -19.21
C ARG A 12 2.78 19.65 -18.17
N THR A 13 4.01 19.84 -18.63
CA THR A 13 5.23 19.82 -17.81
C THR A 13 5.34 20.98 -16.83
N SER A 14 4.53 22.02 -16.94
CA SER A 14 4.46 23.14 -15.98
C SER A 14 3.36 22.98 -14.92
N LEU A 15 2.54 21.92 -15.00
CA LEU A 15 1.44 21.70 -14.07
C LEU A 15 1.98 21.18 -12.73
N VAL A 16 1.81 21.97 -11.66
CA VAL A 16 2.30 21.63 -10.31
C VAL A 16 1.20 21.06 -9.41
N SER A 17 -0.03 21.55 -9.57
CA SER A 17 -1.20 21.18 -8.77
C SER A 17 -2.47 21.24 -9.59
N VAL A 18 -3.48 20.44 -9.22
CA VAL A 18 -4.78 20.38 -9.89
C VAL A 18 -5.86 20.29 -8.84
N ALA A 19 -6.89 21.13 -8.96
CA ALA A 19 -8.09 21.04 -8.14
C ALA A 19 -9.18 20.28 -8.91
N PHE A 20 -9.77 19.27 -8.27
CA PHE A 20 -10.87 18.51 -8.87
C PHE A 20 -12.24 18.93 -8.31
N PRO A 21 -13.30 18.83 -9.12
CA PRO A 21 -14.65 18.96 -8.60
C PRO A 21 -14.98 17.79 -7.67
N ARG A 22 -15.75 18.06 -6.61
CA ARG A 22 -16.19 17.05 -5.62
C ARG A 22 -17.03 15.91 -6.21
N SER A 23 -17.54 16.08 -7.43
CA SER A 23 -18.37 15.09 -8.14
C SER A 23 -17.57 14.18 -9.08
N LEU A 24 -16.25 14.32 -9.16
CA LEU A 24 -15.44 13.56 -10.10
C LEU A 24 -15.37 12.08 -9.69
N ALA A 25 -15.91 11.20 -10.53
CA ALA A 25 -15.99 9.76 -10.30
C ALA A 25 -14.83 8.99 -10.96
N SER A 26 -14.24 9.52 -12.04
CA SER A 26 -13.13 8.84 -12.72
C SER A 26 -12.14 9.79 -13.38
N ILE A 27 -10.89 9.34 -13.45
CA ILE A 27 -9.80 9.98 -14.21
C ILE A 27 -9.56 9.20 -15.50
N GLY A 28 -9.59 9.90 -16.64
CA GLY A 28 -9.43 9.34 -17.98
C GLY A 28 -8.04 8.79 -18.27
N ASP A 29 -7.95 8.01 -19.35
CA ASP A 29 -6.69 7.43 -19.82
C ASP A 29 -5.68 8.53 -20.12
N GLY A 30 -4.47 8.40 -19.58
CA GLY A 30 -3.39 9.36 -19.85
C GLY A 30 -3.68 10.80 -19.43
N ALA A 31 -4.69 11.05 -18.58
CA ALA A 31 -5.15 12.40 -18.25
C ALA A 31 -4.03 13.33 -17.76
N PHE A 32 -3.03 12.80 -17.07
CA PHE A 32 -1.82 13.50 -16.60
C PHE A 32 -0.52 12.89 -17.14
N TYR A 33 -0.58 12.18 -18.27
CA TYR A 33 0.60 11.54 -18.86
C TYR A 33 1.76 12.52 -19.02
N ARG A 34 2.91 12.21 -18.42
CA ARG A 34 4.14 13.02 -18.41
C ARG A 34 3.94 14.47 -17.92
N CYS A 35 3.07 14.69 -16.93
CA CYS A 35 3.08 15.92 -16.12
C CYS A 35 4.27 15.90 -15.14
N THR A 36 5.47 16.16 -15.66
CA THR A 36 6.73 15.93 -14.91
C THR A 36 6.91 16.83 -13.70
N SER A 37 6.22 17.98 -13.60
CA SER A 37 6.28 18.89 -12.45
C SER A 37 5.14 18.72 -11.45
N LEU A 38 4.22 17.77 -11.67
CA LEU A 38 3.10 17.54 -10.77
C LEU A 38 3.61 16.88 -9.49
N VAL A 39 3.54 17.59 -8.36
CA VAL A 39 4.15 17.16 -7.08
C VAL A 39 3.17 16.37 -6.22
N SER A 40 1.90 16.79 -6.22
CA SER A 40 0.83 16.19 -5.43
C SER A 40 -0.51 16.31 -6.15
N VAL A 41 -1.43 15.43 -5.81
CA VAL A 41 -2.75 15.35 -6.42
C VAL A 41 -3.78 15.02 -5.34
N ASP A 42 -4.70 15.95 -5.09
CA ASP A 42 -5.78 15.77 -4.11
C ASP A 42 -6.98 15.10 -4.76
N LEU A 43 -7.01 13.77 -4.74
CA LEU A 43 -8.09 13.00 -5.36
C LEU A 43 -9.42 13.19 -4.60
N PRO A 44 -10.54 13.46 -5.29
CA PRO A 44 -11.82 13.69 -4.64
C PRO A 44 -12.42 12.41 -4.06
N ALA A 45 -13.17 12.54 -2.96
CA ALA A 45 -13.74 11.39 -2.24
C ALA A 45 -14.69 10.52 -3.08
N SER A 46 -15.31 11.09 -4.12
CA SER A 46 -16.21 10.38 -5.05
C SER A 46 -15.48 9.55 -6.11
N LEU A 47 -14.15 9.65 -6.21
CA LEU A 47 -13.39 8.96 -7.24
C LEU A 47 -13.39 7.45 -6.99
N THR A 48 -13.89 6.70 -7.96
CA THR A 48 -13.99 5.23 -7.89
C THR A 48 -12.98 4.53 -8.77
N SER A 49 -12.47 5.18 -9.83
CA SER A 49 -11.53 4.55 -10.77
C SER A 49 -10.49 5.51 -11.34
N ILE A 50 -9.27 4.98 -11.53
CA ILE A 50 -8.18 5.65 -12.24
C ILE A 50 -7.85 4.80 -13.48
N ARG A 51 -8.05 5.36 -14.67
CA ARG A 51 -7.84 4.64 -15.94
C ARG A 51 -6.36 4.42 -16.27
N PRO A 52 -6.06 3.58 -17.30
CA PRO A 52 -4.69 3.35 -17.72
C PRO A 52 -3.90 4.63 -17.98
N HIS A 53 -2.59 4.59 -17.76
CA HIS A 53 -1.64 5.69 -17.99
C HIS A 53 -1.94 7.03 -17.30
N ALA A 54 -2.97 7.13 -16.45
CA ALA A 54 -3.50 8.38 -15.93
C ALA A 54 -2.43 9.34 -15.38
N PHE A 55 -1.44 8.83 -14.64
CA PHE A 55 -0.31 9.57 -14.08
C PHE A 55 1.04 9.03 -14.56
N ARG A 56 1.09 8.28 -15.66
CA ARG A 56 2.34 7.69 -16.16
C ARG A 56 3.37 8.78 -16.46
N GLY A 57 4.57 8.62 -15.91
CA GLY A 57 5.69 9.55 -16.09
C GLY A 57 5.56 10.86 -15.32
N CYS A 58 4.68 10.96 -14.31
CA CYS A 58 4.67 12.08 -13.36
C CYS A 58 5.86 11.94 -12.38
N SER A 59 7.07 12.23 -12.87
CA SER A 59 8.32 11.97 -12.14
C SER A 59 8.45 12.70 -10.81
N SER A 60 7.83 13.89 -10.67
CA SER A 60 7.85 14.67 -9.42
C SER A 60 6.73 14.30 -8.44
N LEU A 61 5.81 13.40 -8.81
CA LEU A 61 4.67 13.04 -7.97
C LEU A 61 5.16 12.23 -6.76
N ALA A 62 5.24 12.89 -5.61
CA ALA A 62 5.81 12.33 -4.39
C ALA A 62 4.75 11.72 -3.47
N HIS A 63 3.53 12.28 -3.51
CA HIS A 63 2.45 11.91 -2.61
C HIS A 63 1.13 11.76 -3.36
N VAL A 64 0.41 10.68 -3.06
CA VAL A 64 -0.94 10.41 -3.56
C VAL A 64 -1.79 9.91 -2.40
N ALA A 65 -2.83 10.66 -2.06
CA ALA A 65 -3.84 10.25 -1.10
C ALA A 65 -5.01 9.61 -1.87
N PHE A 66 -5.16 8.29 -1.75
CA PHE A 66 -6.25 7.58 -2.41
C PHE A 66 -7.56 7.72 -1.63
N PRO A 67 -8.69 8.04 -2.30
CA PRO A 67 -9.98 8.16 -1.64
C PRO A 67 -10.53 6.79 -1.24
N ALA A 68 -11.29 6.73 -0.15
CA ALA A 68 -11.82 5.48 0.41
C ALA A 68 -12.69 4.67 -0.59
N GLY A 69 -13.35 5.36 -1.52
CA GLY A 69 -14.23 4.76 -2.54
C GLY A 69 -13.51 4.24 -3.80
N LEU A 70 -12.18 4.38 -3.90
CA LEU A 70 -11.43 3.90 -5.06
C LEU A 70 -11.42 2.37 -5.09
N THR A 71 -11.88 1.80 -6.21
CA THR A 71 -11.99 0.34 -6.39
C THR A 71 -10.97 -0.22 -7.36
N SER A 72 -10.49 0.56 -8.34
CA SER A 72 -9.55 0.08 -9.36
C SER A 72 -8.50 1.12 -9.78
N ILE A 73 -7.30 0.60 -10.05
CA ILE A 73 -6.16 1.33 -10.63
C ILE A 73 -5.77 0.65 -11.93
N GLY A 74 -5.83 1.38 -13.05
CA GLY A 74 -5.59 0.85 -14.39
C GLY A 74 -4.11 0.58 -14.71
N ASP A 75 -3.90 -0.01 -15.88
CA ASP A 75 -2.58 -0.38 -16.37
C ASP A 75 -1.66 0.82 -16.53
N ASN A 76 -0.41 0.69 -16.10
CA ASN A 76 0.60 1.75 -16.13
C ASN A 76 0.17 3.06 -15.44
N ALA A 77 -0.89 3.09 -14.62
CA ALA A 77 -1.48 4.34 -14.11
C ALA A 77 -0.47 5.28 -13.44
N TYR A 78 0.51 4.73 -12.71
CA TYR A 78 1.60 5.46 -12.03
C TYR A 78 2.98 4.99 -12.51
N ASN A 79 3.08 4.37 -13.68
CA ASN A 79 4.35 3.89 -14.22
C ASN A 79 5.37 5.05 -14.35
N GLY A 80 6.58 4.88 -13.82
CA GLY A 80 7.63 5.91 -13.88
C GLY A 80 7.41 7.11 -12.96
N CYS A 81 6.57 7.00 -11.92
CA CYS A 81 6.48 8.03 -10.87
C CYS A 81 7.69 7.93 -9.92
N THR A 82 8.82 8.49 -10.35
CA THR A 82 10.12 8.26 -9.69
C THR A 82 10.23 8.80 -8.28
N SER A 83 9.46 9.84 -7.92
CA SER A 83 9.45 10.43 -6.58
C SER A 83 8.46 9.79 -5.60
N LEU A 84 7.60 8.88 -6.07
CA LEU A 84 6.54 8.29 -5.26
C LEU A 84 7.15 7.28 -4.26
N ALA A 85 7.25 7.69 -2.99
CA ALA A 85 8.01 6.94 -1.98
C ALA A 85 7.22 5.85 -1.25
N SER A 86 5.92 6.07 -1.07
CA SER A 86 5.03 5.15 -0.36
C SER A 86 3.60 5.28 -0.82
N VAL A 87 2.87 4.16 -0.80
CA VAL A 87 1.45 4.14 -1.15
C VAL A 87 0.67 3.37 -0.08
N THR A 88 -0.40 4.00 0.42
CA THR A 88 -1.41 3.35 1.24
C THR A 88 -2.69 3.21 0.42
N PHE A 89 -3.07 1.98 0.10
CA PHE A 89 -4.28 1.72 -0.67
C PHE A 89 -5.54 1.75 0.22
N PRO A 90 -6.68 2.20 -0.31
CA PRO A 90 -7.93 2.21 0.43
C PRO A 90 -8.48 0.80 0.61
N ALA A 91 -9.22 0.58 1.69
CA ALA A 91 -9.75 -0.73 2.06
C ALA A 91 -10.75 -1.32 1.04
N GLY A 92 -11.26 -0.52 0.10
CA GLY A 92 -12.18 -0.96 -0.96
C GLY A 92 -11.50 -1.30 -2.29
N LEU A 93 -10.18 -1.17 -2.40
CA LEU A 93 -9.47 -1.45 -3.65
C LEU A 93 -9.49 -2.95 -3.96
N THR A 94 -9.91 -3.30 -5.17
CA THR A 94 -10.04 -4.70 -5.62
C THR A 94 -9.00 -5.08 -6.67
N SER A 95 -8.56 -4.14 -7.52
CA SER A 95 -7.61 -4.44 -8.60
C SER A 95 -6.52 -3.39 -8.79
N ILE A 96 -5.32 -3.88 -9.10
CA ILE A 96 -4.15 -3.10 -9.54
C ILE A 96 -3.73 -3.62 -10.91
N GLY A 97 -3.69 -2.74 -11.91
CA GLY A 97 -3.38 -3.07 -13.29
C GLY A 97 -1.94 -3.50 -13.57
N VAL A 98 -1.72 -3.95 -14.80
CA VAL A 98 -0.41 -4.35 -15.34
C VAL A 98 0.53 -3.15 -15.32
N TYR A 99 1.74 -3.33 -14.77
CA TYR A 99 2.75 -2.28 -14.63
C TYR A 99 2.29 -0.99 -13.91
N ALA A 100 1.20 -1.04 -13.14
CA ALA A 100 0.56 0.16 -12.56
C ALA A 100 1.54 1.07 -11.80
N PHE A 101 2.49 0.52 -11.06
CA PHE A 101 3.55 1.22 -10.31
C PHE A 101 4.96 0.81 -10.75
N CYS A 102 5.11 0.29 -11.97
CA CYS A 102 6.41 -0.13 -12.48
C CYS A 102 7.38 1.07 -12.60
N ALA A 103 8.67 0.85 -12.36
CA ALA A 103 9.72 1.87 -12.41
C ALA A 103 9.51 3.04 -11.43
N CYS A 104 9.11 2.74 -10.19
CA CYS A 104 9.06 3.69 -9.07
C CYS A 104 10.22 3.43 -8.09
N PRO A 105 11.46 3.89 -8.39
CA PRO A 105 12.65 3.59 -7.58
C PRO A 105 12.63 4.16 -6.16
N SER A 106 11.78 5.14 -5.86
CA SER A 106 11.63 5.64 -4.47
C SER A 106 10.66 4.80 -3.64
N MET A 107 9.89 3.89 -4.26
CA MET A 107 8.81 3.16 -3.60
C MET A 107 9.35 2.06 -2.68
N THR A 108 9.45 2.36 -1.38
CA THR A 108 10.01 1.45 -0.37
C THR A 108 8.94 0.75 0.46
N ARG A 109 7.72 1.29 0.53
CA ARG A 109 6.60 0.73 1.32
C ARG A 109 5.29 0.76 0.56
N VAL A 110 4.58 -0.36 0.63
CA VAL A 110 3.23 -0.53 0.07
C VAL A 110 2.36 -1.27 1.08
N THR A 111 1.23 -0.67 1.44
CA THR A 111 0.22 -1.32 2.29
C THR A 111 -0.94 -1.79 1.42
N VAL A 112 -1.07 -3.12 1.28
CA VAL A 112 -2.07 -3.78 0.44
C VAL A 112 -3.35 -4.05 1.25
N PRO A 113 -4.54 -3.76 0.71
CA PRO A 113 -5.80 -3.99 1.42
C PRO A 113 -6.23 -5.45 1.34
N THR A 114 -7.01 -5.90 2.32
CA THR A 114 -7.45 -7.31 2.38
C THR A 114 -8.48 -7.69 1.32
N THR A 115 -9.09 -6.70 0.66
CA THR A 115 -10.09 -6.86 -0.40
C THR A 115 -9.48 -7.06 -1.78
N LEU A 116 -8.16 -6.92 -1.90
CA LEU A 116 -7.51 -6.98 -3.20
C LEU A 116 -7.62 -8.39 -3.79
N THR A 117 -8.14 -8.49 -5.01
CA THR A 117 -8.35 -9.77 -5.72
C THR A 117 -7.34 -9.97 -6.84
N SER A 118 -6.79 -8.90 -7.41
CA SER A 118 -5.81 -8.99 -8.48
C SER A 118 -4.71 -7.93 -8.43
N ILE A 119 -3.48 -8.39 -8.70
CA ILE A 119 -2.29 -7.59 -8.95
C ILE A 119 -1.77 -7.96 -10.33
N GLY A 120 -1.72 -7.00 -11.25
CA GLY A 120 -1.30 -7.20 -12.62
C GLY A 120 0.17 -7.61 -12.76
N HIS A 121 0.49 -8.15 -13.94
CA HIS A 121 1.87 -8.48 -14.33
C HIS A 121 2.78 -7.25 -14.14
N GLY A 122 3.93 -7.44 -13.49
CA GLY A 122 4.90 -6.35 -13.32
C GLY A 122 4.41 -5.13 -12.53
N ALA A 123 3.30 -5.20 -11.79
CA ALA A 123 2.65 -4.05 -11.15
C ALA A 123 3.63 -3.17 -10.34
N PHE A 124 4.56 -3.77 -9.60
CA PHE A 124 5.60 -3.09 -8.81
C PHE A 124 7.02 -3.44 -9.28
N ARG A 125 7.18 -3.81 -10.56
CA ARG A 125 8.50 -4.09 -11.13
C ARG A 125 9.40 -2.87 -10.97
N ASP A 126 10.69 -3.10 -10.67
CA ASP A 126 11.69 -2.04 -10.48
C ASP A 126 11.37 -1.05 -9.32
N CYS A 127 10.63 -1.52 -8.30
CA CYS A 127 10.47 -0.84 -7.02
C CYS A 127 11.35 -1.52 -5.95
N PRO A 128 12.11 -0.81 -5.11
CA PRO A 128 12.97 -1.42 -4.08
C PRO A 128 12.18 -1.90 -2.85
N LEU A 129 11.13 -2.70 -3.07
CA LEU A 129 10.30 -3.27 -2.00
C LEU A 129 11.03 -4.44 -1.33
N THR A 130 11.10 -4.42 -0.01
CA THR A 130 11.76 -5.48 0.78
C THR A 130 10.77 -6.55 1.25
N ARG A 131 9.59 -6.12 1.71
CA ARG A 131 8.53 -7.01 2.18
C ARG A 131 7.15 -6.45 1.82
N VAL A 132 6.27 -7.32 1.34
CA VAL A 132 4.87 -6.99 1.06
C VAL A 132 3.99 -8.13 1.57
N THR A 133 2.89 -7.78 2.24
CA THR A 133 1.86 -8.76 2.61
C THR A 133 0.71 -8.66 1.62
N VAL A 134 0.29 -9.78 1.03
CA VAL A 134 -0.82 -9.83 0.07
C VAL A 134 -1.86 -10.87 0.53
N PRO A 135 -3.15 -10.71 0.15
CA PRO A 135 -4.15 -11.73 0.39
C PRO A 135 -3.78 -13.04 -0.31
N ASP A 136 -3.96 -14.18 0.36
CA ASP A 136 -3.76 -15.51 -0.24
C ASP A 136 -4.75 -15.78 -1.38
N THR A 137 -5.95 -15.19 -1.31
CA THR A 137 -6.97 -15.19 -2.36
C THR A 137 -6.62 -14.32 -3.57
N ALA A 138 -5.60 -13.45 -3.48
CA ALA A 138 -5.27 -12.55 -4.56
C ALA A 138 -4.48 -13.26 -5.67
N THR A 139 -4.93 -13.05 -6.91
CA THR A 139 -4.17 -13.38 -8.11
C THR A 139 -3.02 -12.39 -8.26
N VAL A 140 -1.79 -12.91 -8.36
CA VAL A 140 -0.59 -12.08 -8.51
C VAL A 140 0.05 -12.43 -9.84
N GLY A 141 0.12 -11.44 -10.73
CA GLY A 141 0.68 -11.59 -12.06
C GLY A 141 2.17 -11.90 -12.05
N TYR A 142 2.67 -12.41 -13.17
CA TYR A 142 4.08 -12.72 -13.33
C TYR A 142 4.94 -11.46 -13.09
N ALA A 143 6.05 -11.66 -12.35
CA ALA A 143 6.98 -10.60 -11.97
C ALA A 143 6.32 -9.35 -11.35
N ALA A 144 5.14 -9.48 -10.72
CA ALA A 144 4.42 -8.36 -10.11
C ALA A 144 5.27 -7.62 -9.07
N PHE A 145 6.17 -8.33 -8.39
CA PHE A 145 7.16 -7.77 -7.48
C PHE A 145 8.58 -8.14 -7.96
N PRO A 146 9.60 -7.34 -7.62
CA PRO A 146 10.98 -7.68 -7.87
C PRO A 146 11.37 -8.99 -7.16
N PRO A 147 12.35 -9.75 -7.69
CA PRO A 147 12.75 -11.04 -7.13
C PRO A 147 13.33 -10.93 -5.70
N ALA A 148 13.84 -9.76 -5.32
CA ALA A 148 14.36 -9.50 -3.98
C ALA A 148 13.26 -9.24 -2.92
N THR A 149 12.00 -9.05 -3.34
CA THR A 149 10.90 -8.73 -2.44
C THR A 149 10.37 -9.99 -1.75
N THR A 150 10.33 -9.99 -0.42
CA THR A 150 9.66 -11.03 0.35
C THR A 150 8.15 -10.83 0.29
N VAL A 151 7.44 -11.66 -0.47
CA VAL A 151 5.96 -11.61 -0.56
C VAL A 151 5.35 -12.61 0.40
N LEU A 152 4.70 -12.10 1.44
CA LEU A 152 3.96 -12.91 2.42
C LEU A 152 2.49 -13.01 2.00
N ARG A 153 2.00 -14.22 1.75
CA ARG A 153 0.58 -14.48 1.46
C ARG A 153 -0.14 -14.88 2.75
N LEU A 154 -1.19 -14.16 3.11
CA LEU A 154 -1.98 -14.42 4.31
C LEU A 154 -3.48 -14.40 4.01
N PRO A 155 -4.30 -15.20 4.74
CA PRO A 155 -5.74 -15.07 4.67
C PRO A 155 -6.18 -13.69 5.16
N PRO A 156 -7.25 -13.10 4.57
CA PRO A 156 -7.74 -11.77 4.92
C PRO A 156 -7.96 -11.54 6.42
N LYS A 157 -8.37 -12.59 7.16
CA LYS A 157 -8.51 -12.53 8.63
C LYS A 157 -7.16 -12.26 9.31
N ARG A 158 -6.10 -13.00 8.95
CA ARG A 158 -4.76 -12.84 9.54
C ARG A 158 -4.13 -11.50 9.15
N MET A 159 -4.40 -10.99 7.95
CA MET A 159 -3.95 -9.64 7.57
C MET A 159 -4.57 -8.56 8.46
N ARG A 160 -5.88 -8.65 8.75
CA ARG A 160 -6.54 -7.70 9.67
C ARG A 160 -6.01 -7.81 11.09
N ASP A 161 -5.79 -9.03 11.58
CA ASP A 161 -5.20 -9.24 12.91
C ASP A 161 -3.78 -8.66 12.98
N LEU A 162 -2.97 -8.86 11.93
CA LEU A 162 -1.63 -8.30 11.82
C LEU A 162 -1.65 -6.77 11.78
N GLN A 163 -2.58 -6.18 11.02
CA GLN A 163 -2.76 -4.73 10.94
C GLN A 163 -3.14 -4.15 12.31
N ARG A 164 -4.13 -4.74 12.98
CA ARG A 164 -4.57 -4.34 14.33
C ARG A 164 -3.44 -4.47 15.35
N TRP A 165 -2.64 -5.53 15.24
CA TRP A 165 -1.48 -5.71 16.09
C TRP A 165 -0.45 -4.61 15.85
N TYR A 166 -0.09 -4.30 14.60
CA TYR A 166 0.82 -3.19 14.29
C TYR A 166 0.30 -1.84 14.78
N GLU A 167 -1.00 -1.57 14.63
CA GLU A 167 -1.64 -0.35 15.14
C GLU A 167 -1.59 -0.28 16.67
N ALA A 168 -1.88 -1.38 17.36
CA ALA A 168 -1.77 -1.47 18.82
C ALA A 168 -0.33 -1.28 19.30
N VAL A 169 0.64 -1.90 18.63
CA VAL A 169 2.07 -1.75 18.92
C VAL A 169 2.55 -0.33 18.67
N ALA A 170 2.19 0.27 17.53
CA ALA A 170 2.52 1.65 17.22
C ALA A 170 1.89 2.61 18.23
N GLY A 171 0.65 2.36 18.65
CA GLY A 171 -0.02 3.11 19.73
C GLY A 171 0.70 2.96 21.07
N ALA A 172 1.10 1.74 21.44
CA ALA A 172 1.86 1.47 22.66
C ALA A 172 3.26 2.14 22.65
N LEU A 173 3.95 2.14 21.50
CA LEU A 173 5.21 2.85 21.30
C LEU A 173 5.03 4.39 21.32
N ALA A 174 3.93 4.89 20.73
CA ALA A 174 3.61 6.32 20.69
C ALA A 174 3.20 6.89 22.05
N TYR A 175 2.66 6.06 22.96
CA TYR A 175 2.34 6.42 24.34
C TYR A 175 3.59 6.70 25.22
N LYS A 176 4.81 6.63 24.63
CA LYS A 176 6.13 7.01 25.14
C LYS A 176 6.70 6.09 26.24
N ARG A 177 8.02 5.85 26.16
CA ARG A 177 8.88 5.41 27.28
C ARG A 177 8.62 4.01 27.87
N CYS A 178 8.05 3.06 27.13
CA CYS A 178 7.92 1.70 27.65
C CYS A 178 9.16 0.85 27.36
N ARG A 179 9.98 0.76 28.43
CA ARG A 179 10.91 -0.30 28.86
C ARG A 179 11.58 -1.17 27.77
N PRO A 180 12.93 -1.33 27.81
CA PRO A 180 13.70 -2.18 26.89
C PRO A 180 13.15 -3.61 26.66
N GLY A 181 12.47 -4.19 27.66
CA GLY A 181 11.85 -5.52 27.55
C GLY A 181 10.73 -5.63 26.53
N LEU A 182 9.91 -4.59 26.34
CA LEU A 182 8.81 -4.60 25.37
C LEU A 182 9.36 -4.60 23.93
N VAL A 183 10.44 -3.86 23.69
CA VAL A 183 11.11 -3.81 22.38
C VAL A 183 11.74 -5.16 22.03
N LEU A 184 12.44 -5.79 22.98
CA LEU A 184 13.02 -7.13 22.79
C LEU A 184 11.97 -8.21 22.56
N TRP A 185 10.83 -8.12 23.26
CA TRP A 185 9.70 -9.02 23.04
C TRP A 185 9.09 -8.83 21.64
N LEU A 186 8.90 -7.57 21.20
CA LEU A 186 8.40 -7.26 19.85
C LEU A 186 9.35 -7.73 18.75
N GLU A 187 10.67 -7.61 18.94
CA GLU A 187 11.66 -8.13 17.99
C GLU A 187 11.62 -9.67 17.90
N ARG A 188 11.47 -10.37 19.03
CA ARG A 188 11.32 -11.83 19.07
C ARG A 188 10.02 -12.30 18.41
N ALA A 189 8.91 -11.62 18.66
CA ALA A 189 7.63 -11.91 18.02
C ALA A 189 7.69 -11.71 16.49
N ASN A 190 8.40 -10.68 16.02
CA ASN A 190 8.54 -10.39 14.59
C ASN A 190 9.38 -11.45 13.84
N ILE A 191 10.39 -12.03 14.50
CA ILE A 191 11.19 -13.15 13.95
C ILE A 191 10.34 -14.42 13.83
N ARG A 192 9.43 -14.66 14.79
CA ARG A 192 8.57 -15.86 14.85
C ARG A 192 7.38 -15.81 13.89
N LEU A 193 7.04 -14.67 13.27
CA LEU A 193 5.98 -14.53 12.26
C LEU A 193 6.13 -15.45 11.03
N GLY A 194 7.33 -15.94 10.74
CA GLY A 194 7.59 -16.97 9.72
C GLY A 194 7.33 -18.42 10.16
N SER A 195 6.98 -18.67 11.43
CA SER A 195 6.91 -20.01 12.05
C SER A 195 5.52 -20.42 12.55
N TYR A 196 4.49 -19.58 12.36
CA TYR A 196 3.13 -19.88 12.84
C TYR A 196 2.42 -20.90 11.95
N GLY A 197 2.75 -22.18 12.17
CA GLY A 197 2.01 -23.33 11.67
C GLY A 197 0.56 -23.40 12.20
N PRO A 198 -0.26 -24.34 11.68
CA PRO A 198 -1.72 -24.35 11.84
C PRO A 198 -2.21 -24.58 13.29
N GLY A 199 -1.34 -25.00 14.21
CA GLY A 199 -1.75 -25.39 15.57
C GLY A 199 -1.82 -24.29 16.62
N GLY A 200 -1.47 -23.03 16.31
CA GLY A 200 -1.61 -21.90 17.26
C GLY A 200 -0.74 -21.99 18.54
N ALA A 201 -0.02 -23.08 18.78
CA ALA A 201 0.79 -23.30 19.98
C ALA A 201 1.91 -22.26 20.18
N ALA A 202 2.45 -21.70 19.09
CA ALA A 202 3.38 -20.58 19.19
C ALA A 202 2.68 -19.30 19.68
N ARG A 203 1.42 -19.08 19.31
CA ARG A 203 0.61 -17.92 19.71
C ARG A 203 0.22 -17.99 21.18
N GLN A 204 -0.08 -19.19 21.68
CA GLN A 204 -0.41 -19.41 23.08
C GLN A 204 0.83 -19.32 23.98
N ARG A 205 1.97 -19.86 23.54
CA ARG A 205 3.25 -19.64 24.24
C ARG A 205 3.69 -18.19 24.26
N ASP A 206 3.51 -17.45 23.16
CA ASP A 206 3.85 -16.02 23.13
C ASP A 206 2.90 -15.19 24.02
N LEU A 207 1.63 -15.61 24.16
CA LEU A 207 0.65 -15.02 25.09
C LEU A 207 1.02 -15.33 26.55
N GLU A 208 1.36 -16.59 26.85
CA GLU A 208 1.81 -17.03 28.19
C GLU A 208 3.16 -16.39 28.57
N GLU A 209 4.08 -16.19 27.61
CA GLU A 209 5.36 -15.50 27.80
C GLU A 209 5.14 -13.98 28.00
N PHE A 210 4.20 -13.37 27.26
CA PHE A 210 3.80 -11.97 27.48
C PHE A 210 3.08 -11.78 28.82
N GLU A 211 2.11 -12.62 29.16
CA GLU A 211 1.43 -12.56 30.45
C GLU A 211 2.41 -12.88 31.58
N GLY A 212 3.34 -13.82 31.42
CA GLY A 212 4.36 -14.13 32.43
C GLY A 212 5.36 -13.00 32.67
N ASP A 213 5.91 -12.40 31.60
CA ASP A 213 6.90 -11.32 31.71
C ASP A 213 6.30 -10.00 32.20
N PHE A 214 4.99 -9.79 32.03
CA PHE A 214 4.31 -8.54 32.34
C PHE A 214 3.22 -8.63 33.43
N ALA A 215 2.78 -9.82 33.87
CA ALA A 215 1.83 -9.99 34.98
C ALA A 215 2.28 -9.36 36.32
N PRO A 216 3.57 -9.38 36.72
CA PRO A 216 4.01 -8.75 37.96
C PRO A 216 4.01 -7.21 37.92
N LEU A 217 3.70 -6.60 36.76
CA LEU A 217 3.73 -5.15 36.57
C LEU A 217 2.33 -4.52 36.57
N VAL A 218 1.30 -5.31 36.84
CA VAL A 218 -0.12 -4.91 36.85
C VAL A 218 -0.72 -4.91 38.27
N GLU A 219 0.07 -5.21 39.30
CA GLU A 219 -0.26 -4.95 40.72
C GLU A 219 0.36 -3.63 41.23
#